data_AF-A0A482T3Q3-F1
#
_entry.id   AF-A0A482T3Q3-F1
#
_cell.length_a   1.000
_cell.length_b   1.000
_cell.length_c   1.000
_cell.angle_alpha   90.00
_cell.angle_beta   90.00
_cell.angle_gamma   90.00
#
_symmetry.space_group_name_H-M   'P 1'
#
loop_
_entity.id
_entity.type
_entity.pdbx_description
1 polymer ?
#
loop_
_entity_poly.entity_id
_entity_poly.type
_entity_poly.pdbx_seq_one_letter_code
_entity_poly.pdbx_strand_id
1 'polypeptide(L)'
;MSTTNNRVREHYEGDDPYAETNSPGNGAATAVSEDARQHVVNPDGTNTVDLDAAAREGHVVTVVHNGGANTPTVAFDDADFVGTGPANMTSAGATATVRNVDGTTSGWVVEATGSA
;
A
#
# COMPACT_ATOMS: atom_id res chain seq x y z
N MET A 1 19.26 25.15 -11.17
CA MET A 1 19.67 24.66 -9.83
C MET A 1 18.41 24.69 -8.97
N SER A 2 17.74 23.55 -8.80
CA SER A 2 16.56 23.48 -7.93
C SER A 2 17.04 23.57 -6.49
N THR A 3 16.54 24.55 -5.73
CA THR A 3 16.92 24.77 -4.34
C THR A 3 16.31 23.66 -3.48
N THR A 4 16.95 23.32 -2.35
CA THR A 4 16.42 22.35 -1.38
C THR A 4 14.95 22.63 -1.02
N ASN A 5 14.57 23.91 -0.94
CA ASN A 5 13.20 24.34 -0.67
C ASN A 5 12.21 24.03 -1.80
N ASN A 6 12.64 23.91 -3.06
CA ASN A 6 11.75 23.48 -4.14
C ASN A 6 11.52 21.97 -4.09
N ARG A 7 12.57 21.19 -3.77
CA ARG A 7 12.46 19.75 -3.57
C ARG A 7 11.59 19.39 -2.35
N VAL A 8 11.71 20.15 -1.25
CA VAL A 8 10.83 19.99 -0.08
C VAL A 8 9.39 20.40 -0.42
N ARG A 9 9.19 21.47 -1.19
CA ARG A 9 7.83 21.90 -1.58
C ARG A 9 7.16 20.90 -2.52
N GLU A 10 7.88 20.36 -3.50
CA GLU A 10 7.39 19.28 -4.38
C GLU A 10 7.09 17.99 -3.60
N HIS A 11 7.82 17.73 -2.50
CA HIS A 11 7.59 16.59 -1.62
C HIS A 11 6.31 16.67 -0.77
N TYR A 12 5.81 17.88 -0.48
CA TYR A 12 4.68 18.11 0.42
C TYR A 12 3.48 18.81 -0.25
N GLU A 13 3.64 19.43 -1.43
CA GLU A 13 2.63 20.32 -2.05
C GLU A 13 2.41 20.07 -3.56
N GLY A 14 3.12 19.13 -4.19
CA GLY A 14 2.85 18.70 -5.57
C GLY A 14 1.83 17.57 -5.63
N ASP A 15 1.17 17.35 -6.78
CA ASP A 15 0.34 16.17 -7.10
C ASP A 15 1.04 14.92 -6.52
N ASP A 16 0.50 14.32 -5.45
CA ASP A 16 1.25 13.46 -4.52
C ASP A 16 2.04 12.38 -5.28
N PRO A 17 3.38 12.53 -5.47
CA PRO A 17 4.16 11.62 -6.33
C PRO A 17 4.36 10.24 -5.69
N TYR A 18 3.68 9.99 -4.57
CA TYR A 18 3.78 8.83 -3.72
C TYR A 18 2.45 8.08 -3.59
N ALA A 19 1.37 8.58 -4.20
CA ALA A 19 0.07 7.92 -4.20
C ALA A 19 -0.18 7.26 -5.56
N GLU A 20 -0.13 5.93 -5.59
CA GLU A 20 -0.51 5.17 -6.77
C GLU A 20 -1.95 4.68 -6.65
N THR A 21 -2.65 4.59 -7.79
CA THR A 21 -4.00 4.03 -7.85
C THR A 21 -4.01 2.87 -8.84
N ASN A 22 -4.39 1.70 -8.35
CA ASN A 22 -4.46 0.47 -9.14
C ASN A 22 -5.89 -0.06 -9.18
N SER A 23 -6.31 -0.52 -10.36
CA SER A 23 -7.63 -1.12 -10.61
C SER A 23 -7.47 -2.54 -11.14
N PRO A 24 -7.01 -3.49 -10.30
CA PRO A 24 -6.75 -4.86 -10.72
C PRO A 24 -8.06 -5.60 -11.04
N GLY A 25 -8.02 -6.51 -12.01
CA GLY A 25 -9.12 -7.45 -12.25
C GLY A 25 -9.25 -8.46 -11.09
N ASN A 26 -10.42 -9.08 -10.93
CA ASN A 26 -10.67 -10.06 -9.87
C ASN A 26 -9.59 -11.16 -9.81
N GLY A 27 -9.04 -11.42 -8.62
CA GLY A 27 -8.01 -12.44 -8.38
C GLY A 27 -6.59 -12.02 -8.77
N ALA A 28 -6.39 -10.85 -9.37
CA ALA A 28 -5.05 -10.36 -9.71
C ALA A 28 -4.35 -9.73 -8.50
N ALA A 29 -3.03 -9.87 -8.46
CA ALA A 29 -2.20 -9.12 -7.53
C ALA A 29 -2.16 -7.63 -7.92
N THR A 30 -1.98 -6.77 -6.93
CA THR A 30 -1.77 -5.34 -7.11
C THR A 30 -0.43 -4.93 -6.51
N ALA A 31 0.57 -4.84 -7.37
CA ALA A 31 1.94 -4.51 -6.99
C ALA A 31 2.05 -3.07 -6.49
N VAL A 32 2.80 -2.89 -5.41
CA VAL A 32 3.19 -1.60 -4.87
C VAL A 32 4.50 -1.16 -5.50
N SER A 33 4.56 0.05 -6.04
CA SER A 33 5.78 0.59 -6.66
C SER A 33 6.86 0.90 -5.61
N GLU A 34 8.14 0.83 -6.01
CA GLU A 34 9.32 1.01 -5.11
C GLU A 34 9.27 2.30 -4.27
N ASP A 35 8.72 3.37 -4.84
CA ASP A 35 8.63 4.68 -4.20
C ASP A 35 7.23 5.04 -3.71
N ALA A 36 6.22 4.19 -3.90
CA ALA A 36 4.86 4.47 -3.46
C ALA A 36 4.77 4.46 -1.93
N ARG A 37 4.17 5.51 -1.36
CA ARG A 37 3.87 5.62 0.08
C ARG A 37 2.39 5.43 0.36
N GLN A 38 1.56 5.61 -0.65
CA GLN A 38 0.14 5.34 -0.61
C GLN A 38 -0.24 4.49 -1.82
N HIS A 39 -0.99 3.42 -1.58
CA HIS A 39 -1.44 2.49 -2.59
C HIS A 39 -2.96 2.36 -2.54
N VAL A 40 -3.63 3.05 -3.43
CA VAL A 40 -5.09 3.05 -3.54
C VAL A 40 -5.51 1.93 -4.46
N VAL A 41 -6.32 1.01 -3.93
CA VAL A 41 -6.82 -0.13 -4.70
C VAL A 41 -8.30 0.08 -4.98
N ASN A 42 -8.67 -0.01 -6.26
CA ASN A 42 -10.05 -0.12 -6.74
C ASN A 42 -10.31 -1.60 -7.10
N PRO A 43 -10.56 -2.48 -6.13
CA PRO A 43 -10.66 -3.90 -6.37
C PRO A 43 -11.94 -4.26 -7.13
N ASP A 44 -11.83 -5.16 -8.11
CA ASP A 44 -12.96 -5.75 -8.85
C ASP A 44 -13.35 -7.15 -8.32
N GLY A 45 -12.97 -7.45 -7.07
CA GLY A 45 -13.22 -8.72 -6.40
C GLY A 45 -12.24 -8.94 -5.27
N THR A 46 -11.69 -10.16 -5.15
CA THR A 46 -10.64 -10.45 -4.17
C THR A 46 -9.28 -10.24 -4.81
N ASN A 47 -8.50 -9.30 -4.31
CA ASN A 47 -7.19 -8.93 -4.82
C ASN A 47 -6.15 -9.01 -3.70
N THR A 48 -4.93 -9.42 -4.02
CA THR A 48 -3.81 -9.47 -3.09
C THR A 48 -2.87 -8.30 -3.35
N VAL A 49 -2.39 -7.65 -2.30
CA VAL A 49 -1.32 -6.65 -2.39
C VAL A 49 0.01 -7.39 -2.52
N ASP A 50 0.84 -6.94 -3.46
CA ASP A 50 2.21 -7.43 -3.62
C ASP A 50 3.17 -6.30 -3.22
N LEU A 51 4.00 -6.58 -2.21
CA LEU A 51 4.91 -5.61 -1.58
C LEU A 51 6.37 -5.81 -2.01
N ASP A 52 6.68 -6.79 -2.87
CA ASP A 52 8.05 -7.21 -3.16
C ASP A 52 8.88 -6.08 -3.74
N ALA A 53 8.34 -5.35 -4.71
CA ALA A 53 9.03 -4.24 -5.35
C ALA A 53 9.26 -3.05 -4.39
N ALA A 54 8.46 -2.94 -3.32
CA ALA A 54 8.55 -1.90 -2.31
C ALA A 54 9.42 -2.29 -1.10
N ALA A 55 10.01 -3.50 -1.10
CA ALA A 55 10.82 -4.03 0.00
C ALA A 55 12.14 -3.27 0.15
N ARG A 56 12.11 -2.22 0.98
CA ARG A 56 13.26 -1.39 1.33
C ARG A 56 13.21 -1.07 2.81
N GLU A 57 14.34 -1.22 3.51
CA GLU A 57 14.40 -0.98 4.96
C GLU A 57 13.91 0.44 5.31
N GLY A 58 12.97 0.52 6.25
CA GLY A 58 12.35 1.76 6.71
C GLY A 58 11.27 2.31 5.78
N HIS A 59 10.93 1.63 4.68
CA HIS A 59 9.86 2.06 3.79
C HIS A 59 8.49 1.84 4.42
N VAL A 60 7.59 2.80 4.25
CA VAL A 60 6.24 2.80 4.84
C VAL A 60 5.23 3.00 3.73
N VAL A 61 4.26 2.10 3.66
CA VAL A 61 3.20 2.09 2.64
C VAL A 61 1.86 2.07 3.35
N THR A 62 0.97 2.99 2.95
CA THR A 62 -0.44 2.98 3.35
C THR A 62 -1.29 2.47 2.21
N VAL A 63 -1.85 1.27 2.36
CA VAL A 63 -2.81 0.72 1.41
C VAL A 63 -4.21 1.20 1.76
N VAL A 64 -4.98 1.62 0.75
CA VAL A 64 -6.35 2.11 0.88
C VAL A 64 -7.27 1.27 0.00
N HIS A 65 -8.28 0.66 0.61
CA HIS A 65 -9.36 0.00 -0.12
C HIS A 65 -10.40 1.04 -0.57
N ASN A 66 -10.36 1.50 -1.82
CA ASN A 66 -11.26 2.55 -2.31
C ASN A 66 -12.71 2.10 -2.55
N GLY A 67 -12.98 0.79 -2.46
CA GLY A 67 -14.30 0.24 -2.69
C GLY A 67 -14.49 -0.29 -4.10
N GLY A 68 -15.63 -0.95 -4.31
CA GLY A 68 -16.01 -1.55 -5.58
C GLY A 68 -17.35 -2.27 -5.45
N ALA A 69 -17.89 -2.74 -6.57
CA ALA A 69 -19.09 -3.55 -6.56
C ALA A 69 -18.80 -4.96 -6.01
N ASN A 70 -19.84 -5.68 -5.58
CA ASN A 70 -19.76 -7.10 -5.21
C ASN A 70 -18.92 -7.46 -3.97
N THR A 71 -18.82 -6.56 -2.97
CA THR A 71 -18.11 -6.82 -1.70
C THR A 71 -16.65 -7.23 -1.92
N PRO A 72 -15.86 -6.38 -2.60
CA PRO A 72 -14.49 -6.73 -2.92
C PRO A 72 -13.63 -6.80 -1.64
N THR A 73 -12.50 -7.48 -1.75
CA THR A 73 -11.57 -7.70 -0.64
C THR A 73 -10.16 -7.39 -1.11
N VAL A 74 -9.42 -6.60 -0.33
CA VAL A 74 -7.98 -6.41 -0.49
C VAL A 74 -7.29 -7.19 0.63
N ALA A 75 -6.50 -8.17 0.23
CA ALA A 75 -5.79 -9.09 1.12
C ALA A 75 -4.28 -8.85 1.04
N PHE A 76 -3.58 -9.33 2.06
CA PHE A 76 -2.12 -9.36 2.15
C PHE A 76 -1.67 -10.82 2.29
N ASP A 77 -0.48 -11.16 1.79
CA ASP A 77 0.11 -12.46 2.10
C ASP A 77 0.81 -12.38 3.46
N ASP A 78 0.43 -13.26 4.40
CA ASP A 78 1.09 -13.34 5.71
C ASP A 78 2.59 -13.69 5.59
N ALA A 79 3.02 -14.30 4.48
CA ALA A 79 4.43 -14.60 4.22
C ALA A 79 5.31 -13.35 4.04
N ASP A 80 4.69 -12.19 3.75
CA ASP A 80 5.38 -10.91 3.63
C ASP A 80 5.70 -10.29 5.00
N PHE A 81 5.09 -10.81 6.08
CA PHE A 81 5.13 -10.16 7.38
C PHE A 81 6.00 -10.90 8.41
N VAL A 82 6.66 -10.10 9.24
CA VAL A 82 7.23 -10.56 10.51
C VAL A 82 6.07 -10.80 11.48
N GLY A 83 5.45 -11.97 11.37
CA GLY A 83 4.29 -12.37 12.17
C GLY A 83 3.03 -12.51 11.34
N THR A 84 1.93 -11.91 11.79
CA THR A 84 0.66 -11.89 11.06
C THR A 84 0.48 -10.52 10.41
N GLY A 85 0.09 -10.51 9.14
CA GLY A 85 -0.20 -9.30 8.40
C GLY A 85 -1.50 -8.62 8.82
N PRO A 86 -1.90 -7.54 8.13
CA PRO A 86 -3.18 -6.88 8.35
C PRO A 86 -4.33 -7.86 8.06
N ALA A 87 -5.43 -7.73 8.81
CA ALA A 87 -6.66 -8.40 8.42
C ALA A 87 -7.14 -7.92 7.04
N ASN A 88 -7.78 -8.82 6.29
CA ASN A 88 -8.37 -8.50 4.98
C ASN A 88 -9.28 -7.26 5.06
N MET A 89 -9.04 -6.31 4.16
CA MET A 89 -9.82 -5.09 4.04
C MET A 89 -11.04 -5.38 3.15
N THR A 90 -12.24 -5.34 3.73
CA THR A 90 -13.50 -5.70 3.05
C THR A 90 -14.47 -4.53 2.90
N SER A 91 -14.10 -3.34 3.40
CA SER A 91 -14.94 -2.15 3.40
C SER A 91 -14.26 -1.02 2.64
N ALA A 92 -15.04 -0.30 1.83
CA ALA A 92 -14.58 0.92 1.16
C ALA A 92 -14.16 1.96 2.21
N GLY A 93 -12.95 2.50 2.09
CA GLY A 93 -12.33 3.40 3.05
C GLY A 93 -11.43 2.72 4.10
N ALA A 94 -11.40 1.39 4.16
CA ALA A 94 -10.47 0.68 5.04
C ALA A 94 -9.01 0.91 4.63
N THR A 95 -8.12 1.01 5.62
CA THR A 95 -6.69 1.27 5.40
C THR A 95 -5.79 0.35 6.22
N ALA A 96 -4.60 0.08 5.69
CA ALA A 96 -3.53 -0.61 6.40
C ALA A 96 -2.20 0.10 6.11
N THR A 97 -1.52 0.53 7.16
CA THR A 97 -0.17 1.09 7.09
C THR A 97 0.83 0.04 7.54
N VAL A 98 1.76 -0.29 6.65
CA VAL A 98 2.77 -1.32 6.85
C VAL A 98 4.16 -0.73 6.64
N ARG A 99 5.14 -1.23 7.40
CA ARG A 99 6.53 -0.81 7.33
C ARG A 99 7.44 -1.99 7.11
N ASN A 100 8.41 -1.85 6.23
CA ASN A 100 9.47 -2.83 6.08
C ASN A 100 10.60 -2.52 7.08
N VAL A 101 10.94 -3.48 7.95
CA VAL A 101 11.90 -3.25 9.05
C VAL A 101 13.31 -3.73 8.77
N ASP A 102 13.52 -4.55 7.72
CA ASP A 102 14.82 -5.20 7.46
C ASP A 102 15.25 -5.19 5.98
N GLY A 103 14.43 -4.64 5.09
CA GLY A 103 14.69 -4.53 3.65
C GLY A 103 14.42 -5.80 2.85
N THR A 104 13.83 -6.84 3.46
CA THR A 104 13.49 -8.10 2.79
C THR A 104 12.02 -8.14 2.39
N THR A 105 11.64 -9.02 1.45
CA THR A 105 10.24 -9.19 1.04
C THR A 105 9.34 -9.70 2.17
N SER A 106 9.90 -10.42 3.15
CA SER A 106 9.20 -10.90 4.36
C SER A 106 9.37 -9.98 5.59
N GLY A 107 9.90 -8.78 5.39
CA GLY A 107 10.30 -7.85 6.43
C GLY A 107 9.19 -6.92 6.91
N TRP A 108 7.93 -7.13 6.53
CA TRP A 108 6.86 -6.16 6.79
C TRP A 108 6.26 -6.32 8.18
N VAL A 109 5.93 -5.20 8.81
CA VAL A 109 5.16 -5.15 10.06
C VAL A 109 3.97 -4.22 9.89
N VAL A 110 2.88 -4.52 10.59
CA VAL A 110 1.70 -3.65 10.63
C VAL A 110 1.95 -2.53 11.63
N GLU A 111 1.89 -1.27 11.17
CA GLU A 111 1.99 -0.11 12.06
C GLU A 111 0.61 0.41 12.51
N ALA A 112 -0.36 0.41 11.60
CA ALA A 112 -1.72 0.86 11.88
C ALA A 112 -2.73 0.24 10.91
N THR A 113 -3.97 0.11 11.37
CA THR A 113 -5.12 -0.21 10.52
C THR A 113 -6.26 0.76 10.80
N GLY A 114 -7.01 1.11 9.76
CA GLY A 114 -8.18 1.98 9.82
C GLY A 114 -9.41 1.26 9.29
N SER A 115 -10.54 1.47 9.96
CA SER A 115 -11.86 1.09 9.45
C SER A 115 -12.54 2.30 8.82
N ALA A 116 -13.43 2.04 7.88
CA ALA A 116 -14.31 3.04 7.27
C ALA A 116 -15.33 3.62 8.25
#